data_AF-A0AAP1EZK6-F1
#
_entry.id   AF-A0AAP1EZK6-F1
#
_cell.length_a   1.000
_cell.length_b   1.000
_cell.length_c   1.000
_cell.angle_alpha   90.00
_cell.angle_beta   90.00
_cell.angle_gamma   90.00
#
_symmetry.space_group_name_H-M   'P 1'
#
loop_
_entity.id
_entity.type
_entity.pdbx_description
1 polymer ?
#
loop_
_entity_poly.entity_id
_entity_poly.type
_entity_poly.pdbx_seq_one_letter_code
_entity_poly.pdbx_strand_id
1 'polypeptide(L)'
;MRERIGVWLERAQRLLTQRPKDKQKLYALHAPEVECISKGKASSPYEFGVKVGIAVSARKGLIVGARSFPGNPYDGDTLAEQLEQARGLLQTVNVIPQVA
;
A
#
# COMPACT_ATOMS: atom_id res chain seq x y z
N MET A 1 10.82 11.62 -28.01
CA MET A 1 11.54 10.35 -27.71
C MET A 1 12.29 10.42 -26.37
N ARG A 2 13.11 11.46 -26.13
CA ARG A 2 13.93 11.60 -24.91
C ARG A 2 13.12 11.70 -23.61
N GLU A 3 11.98 12.41 -23.62
CA GLU A 3 11.09 12.51 -22.45
C GLU A 3 10.41 11.18 -22.08
N ARG A 4 10.07 10.34 -23.06
CA ARG A 4 9.40 9.04 -22.84
C ARG A 4 10.24 8.04 -22.03
N ILE A 5 11.56 8.16 -22.07
CA ILE A 5 12.49 7.29 -21.32
C ILE A 5 13.11 7.98 -20.11
N GLY A 6 12.91 9.29 -19.94
CA GLY A 6 13.56 10.08 -18.89
C GLY A 6 13.28 9.53 -17.49
N VAL A 7 12.02 9.23 -17.19
CA VAL A 7 11.59 8.63 -15.92
C VAL A 7 12.30 7.30 -15.65
N TRP A 8 12.46 6.47 -16.68
CA TRP A 8 13.11 5.17 -16.55
C TRP A 8 14.62 5.30 -16.32
N LEU A 9 15.27 6.24 -17.01
CA LEU A 9 16.69 6.55 -16.81
C LEU A 9 16.94 7.10 -15.40
N GLU A 10 16.08 8.00 -14.91
CA GLU A 10 16.17 8.55 -13.55
C GLU A 10 16.05 7.44 -12.50
N ARG A 11 15.05 6.57 -12.63
CA ARG A 11 14.84 5.43 -11.72
C ARG A 11 15.99 4.43 -11.79
N ALA A 12 16.51 4.13 -12.97
CA ALA A 12 17.66 3.25 -13.15
C ALA A 12 18.93 3.83 -12.50
N GLN A 13 19.17 5.13 -12.69
CA GLN A 13 20.27 5.84 -12.04
C GLN A 13 20.13 5.78 -10.51
N ARG A 14 18.92 6.01 -9.98
CA ARG A 14 18.64 5.91 -8.53
C ARG A 14 18.92 4.51 -7.99
N LEU A 15 18.49 3.45 -8.69
CA LEU A 15 18.78 2.07 -8.31
C LEU A 15 20.28 1.77 -8.31
N LEU A 16 21.03 2.34 -9.25
CA LEU A 16 22.49 2.17 -9.35
C LEU A 16 23.23 2.90 -8.21
N THR A 17 22.77 4.09 -7.81
CA THR A 17 23.46 4.93 -6.81
C THR A 17 23.02 4.70 -5.37
N GLN A 18 21.81 4.17 -5.15
CA GLN A 18 21.30 3.96 -3.80
C GLN A 18 22.13 2.90 -3.04
N ARG A 19 22.36 3.16 -1.76
CA ARG A 19 23.14 2.29 -0.87
C ARG A 19 22.22 1.50 0.07
N PRO A 20 22.72 0.43 0.72
CA PRO A 20 21.92 -0.39 1.61
C PRO A 20 21.14 0.38 2.68
N LYS A 21 21.75 1.41 3.29
CA LYS A 21 21.21 2.19 4.43
C LYS A 21 20.52 3.50 4.04
N ASP A 22 20.39 3.81 2.75
CA ASP A 22 19.69 5.02 2.34
C ASP A 22 18.20 4.93 2.70
N LYS A 23 17.58 6.08 2.99
CA LYS A 23 16.14 6.16 3.26
C LYS A 23 15.36 6.25 1.94
N GLN A 24 14.07 5.90 1.97
CA GLN A 24 13.16 5.98 0.82
C GLN A 24 13.79 5.34 -0.44
N LYS A 25 14.13 4.06 -0.36
CA LYS A 25 14.78 3.36 -1.48
C LYS A 25 13.76 3.01 -2.56
N LEU A 26 14.22 2.96 -3.80
CA LEU A 26 13.44 2.41 -4.88
C LEU A 26 13.61 0.89 -4.88
N TYR A 27 12.51 0.14 -4.77
CA TYR A 27 12.52 -1.33 -4.75
C TYR A 27 12.10 -1.96 -6.08
N ALA A 28 11.28 -1.26 -6.87
CA ALA A 28 10.87 -1.71 -8.19
C ALA A 28 11.02 -0.58 -9.22
N LEU A 29 11.62 -0.88 -10.36
CA LEU A 29 11.81 0.10 -11.44
C LEU A 29 10.45 0.59 -11.99
N HIS A 30 9.47 -0.31 -12.10
CA HIS A 30 8.16 -0.02 -12.68
C HIS A 30 7.17 0.57 -11.68
N ALA A 31 7.30 0.25 -10.39
CA ALA A 31 6.37 0.63 -9.34
C ALA A 31 7.12 1.38 -8.21
N PRO A 32 7.31 2.71 -8.34
CA PRO A 32 8.04 3.53 -7.37
C PRO A 32 7.34 3.64 -6.01
N GLU A 33 6.06 3.32 -5.94
CA GLU A 33 5.24 3.26 -4.73
C GLU A 33 5.52 2.03 -3.88
N VAL A 34 6.24 1.02 -4.38
CA VAL A 34 6.54 -0.22 -3.62
C VAL A 34 7.45 0.10 -2.44
N GLU A 35 7.04 -0.40 -1.27
CA GLU A 35 7.75 -0.22 -0.01
C GLU A 35 8.28 -1.56 0.49
N CYS A 36 9.31 -1.52 1.33
CA CYS A 36 9.79 -2.69 2.04
C CYS A 36 9.17 -2.73 3.43
N ILE A 37 8.46 -3.81 3.73
CA ILE A 37 7.71 -4.00 4.98
C ILE A 37 8.32 -5.20 5.71
N SER A 38 8.68 -5.00 6.97
CA SER A 38 9.22 -6.05 7.83
C SER A 38 8.10 -7.00 8.27
N LYS A 39 8.24 -8.30 7.99
CA LYS A 39 7.24 -9.33 8.36
C LYS A 39 7.43 -9.90 9.76
N GLY A 40 8.61 -9.69 10.37
CA GLY A 40 8.98 -10.31 11.65
C GLY A 40 9.20 -11.83 11.58
N LYS A 41 9.33 -12.42 10.38
CA LYS A 41 9.55 -13.87 10.19
C LYS A 41 11.00 -14.16 9.80
N ALA A 42 11.64 -15.13 10.46
CA ALA A 42 13.06 -15.43 10.22
C ALA A 42 13.37 -15.90 8.78
N SER A 43 12.52 -16.75 8.20
CA SER A 43 12.72 -17.31 6.85
C SER A 43 12.41 -16.32 5.71
N SER A 44 11.56 -15.33 5.96
CA SER A 44 11.19 -14.30 4.98
C SER A 44 10.96 -12.98 5.72
N PRO A 45 12.04 -12.25 6.04
CA PRO A 45 11.99 -11.11 6.95
C PRO A 45 11.28 -9.89 6.36
N TYR A 46 11.19 -9.81 5.03
CA TYR A 46 10.62 -8.66 4.32
C TYR A 46 9.58 -9.08 3.28
N GLU A 47 8.62 -8.21 3.05
CA GLU A 47 7.77 -8.19 1.86
C GLU A 47 7.89 -6.85 1.15
N PHE A 48 7.54 -6.84 -0.13
CA PHE A 48 7.61 -5.66 -0.97
C PHE A 48 6.22 -5.36 -1.53
N GLY A 49 5.71 -4.17 -1.28
CA GLY A 49 4.40 -3.75 -1.77
C GLY A 49 3.90 -2.48 -1.10
N VAL A 50 2.63 -2.17 -1.34
CA VAL A 50 1.89 -1.12 -0.63
C VAL A 50 0.88 -1.81 0.26
N LYS A 51 0.75 -1.33 1.50
CA LYS A 51 -0.24 -1.85 2.44
C LYS A 51 -1.65 -1.60 1.92
N VAL A 52 -2.56 -2.56 2.11
CA VAL A 52 -3.96 -2.44 1.68
C VAL A 52 -4.87 -2.87 2.82
N GLY A 53 -5.90 -2.06 3.10
CA GLY A 53 -7.01 -2.44 3.96
C GLY A 53 -8.17 -2.96 3.14
N ILE A 54 -8.74 -4.08 3.56
CA ILE A 54 -9.90 -4.71 2.92
C ILE A 54 -11.04 -4.76 3.95
N ALA A 55 -12.15 -4.10 3.61
CA ALA A 55 -13.38 -4.17 4.39
C ALA A 55 -14.26 -5.29 3.83
N VAL A 56 -14.63 -6.23 4.69
CA VAL A 56 -15.38 -7.44 4.31
C VAL A 56 -16.66 -7.53 5.13
N SER A 57 -17.78 -7.88 4.48
CA SER A 57 -19.05 -8.11 5.16
C SER A 57 -18.93 -9.31 6.12
N ALA A 58 -19.41 -9.17 7.36
CA ALA A 58 -19.27 -10.21 8.38
C ALA A 58 -19.94 -11.55 8.02
N ARG A 59 -21.05 -11.54 7.28
CA ARG A 59 -21.88 -12.74 7.04
C ARG A 59 -21.51 -13.52 5.77
N LYS A 60 -21.20 -12.83 4.68
CA LYS A 60 -21.07 -13.45 3.34
C LYS A 60 -19.69 -13.28 2.71
N GLY A 61 -18.73 -12.67 3.42
CA GLY A 61 -17.37 -12.49 2.89
C GLY A 61 -17.26 -11.53 1.69
N LEU A 62 -18.27 -10.69 1.45
CA LEU A 62 -18.26 -9.72 0.35
C LEU A 62 -17.29 -8.58 0.65
N ILE A 63 -16.39 -8.27 -0.28
CA ILE A 63 -15.53 -7.10 -0.19
C ILE A 63 -16.38 -5.86 -0.47
N VAL A 64 -16.46 -4.96 0.52
CA VAL A 64 -17.25 -3.72 0.46
C VAL A 64 -16.37 -2.47 0.43
N GLY A 65 -15.05 -2.64 0.55
CA GLY A 65 -14.06 -1.57 0.42
C GLY A 65 -12.65 -2.12 0.33
N ALA A 66 -11.80 -1.44 -0.43
CA ALA A 66 -10.39 -1.74 -0.59
C ALA A 66 -9.61 -0.44 -0.75
N ARG A 67 -8.69 -0.14 0.17
CA ARG A 67 -7.92 1.11 0.18
C ARG A 67 -6.43 0.81 0.27
N SER A 68 -5.64 1.45 -0.58
CA SER A 68 -4.18 1.44 -0.48
C SER A 68 -3.68 2.47 0.53
N PHE A 69 -2.68 2.10 1.31
CA PHE A 69 -2.05 2.90 2.36
C PHE A 69 -0.55 3.05 2.07
N PRO A 70 -0.16 4.01 1.21
CA PRO A 70 1.24 4.33 0.96
C PRO A 70 1.87 5.00 2.19
N GLY A 71 3.20 4.98 2.28
CA GLY A 71 3.99 5.53 3.38
C GLY A 71 4.34 4.51 4.48
N ASN A 72 4.05 3.23 4.28
CA ASN A 72 4.16 2.15 5.26
C ASN A 72 3.60 2.56 6.65
N PRO A 73 2.33 2.97 6.75
CA PRO A 73 1.74 3.38 8.03
C PRO A 73 1.59 2.17 8.96
N TYR A 74 1.52 2.44 10.26
CA TYR A 74 1.18 1.44 11.24
C TYR A 74 -0.26 0.95 11.03
N ASP A 75 -0.50 -0.36 11.13
CA ASP A 75 -1.81 -0.96 10.82
C ASP A 75 -2.95 -0.39 11.66
N GLY A 76 -2.69 -0.12 12.94
CA GLY A 76 -3.68 0.45 13.86
C GLY A 76 -4.18 1.83 13.44
N ASP A 77 -3.36 2.59 12.72
CA ASP A 77 -3.70 3.96 12.30
C ASP A 77 -4.57 3.97 11.02
N THR A 78 -4.64 2.85 10.30
CA THR A 78 -5.37 2.76 9.01
C THR A 78 -6.88 2.56 9.17
N LEU A 79 -7.36 2.21 10.37
CA LEU A 79 -8.75 1.82 10.61
C LEU A 79 -9.74 2.95 10.31
N ALA A 80 -9.46 4.17 10.76
CA ALA A 80 -10.37 5.30 10.58
C ALA A 80 -10.59 5.63 9.10
N GLU A 81 -9.50 5.66 8.33
CA GLU A 81 -9.52 5.88 6.88
C GLU A 81 -10.20 4.72 6.13
N GLN A 82 -10.05 3.48 6.58
CA GLN A 82 -10.75 2.34 5.98
C GLN A 82 -12.26 2.41 6.21
N LEU A 83 -12.70 2.79 7.41
CA LEU A 83 -14.13 2.94 7.74
C LEU A 83 -14.76 4.11 6.99
N GLU A 84 -14.03 5.22 6.82
CA GLU A 84 -14.44 6.37 6.03
C GLU A 84 -14.72 5.96 4.58
N GLN A 85 -13.78 5.24 3.94
CA GLN A 85 -14.00 4.71 2.60
C GLN A 85 -15.21 3.77 2.54
N ALA A 86 -15.28 2.77 3.43
CA ALA A 86 -16.35 1.79 3.41
C ALA A 86 -17.72 2.43 3.59
N ARG A 87 -17.82 3.48 4.42
CA ARG A 87 -19.06 4.26 4.60
C ARG A 87 -19.44 4.97 3.30
N GLY A 88 -18.48 5.60 2.61
CA GLY A 88 -18.73 6.24 1.32
C GLY A 88 -19.21 5.25 0.25
N LEU A 89 -18.63 4.04 0.21
CA LEU A 89 -19.03 3.00 -0.74
C LEU A 89 -20.40 2.38 -0.42
N LEU A 90 -20.76 2.29 0.86
CA LEU A 90 -22.04 1.72 1.32
C LEU A 90 -23.18 2.75 1.45
N GLN A 91 -22.96 4.00 1.04
CA GLN A 91 -23.94 5.08 1.21
C GLN A 91 -25.31 4.77 0.57
N THR A 92 -25.34 4.05 -0.55
CA THR A 92 -26.57 3.73 -1.30
C THR A 92 -27.43 2.68 -0.62
N VAL A 93 -26.84 1.84 0.23
CA VAL A 93 -27.55 0.78 0.97
C VAL A 93 -27.85 1.18 2.42
N ASN A 94 -27.53 2.42 2.80
CA ASN A 94 -27.74 3.00 4.13
C ASN A 94 -27.17 2.15 5.28
N VAL A 95 -26.03 1.47 5.03
CA VAL A 95 -25.32 0.66 6.03
C VAL A 95 -24.16 1.46 6.58
N ILE A 96 -24.05 1.51 7.91
CA ILE A 96 -22.93 2.13 8.60
C ILE A 96 -21.95 1.01 9.02
N PRO A 97 -20.71 0.98 8.47
CA PRO A 97 -19.72 0.01 8.89
C PRO A 97 -19.30 0.28 10.34
N GLN A 98 -19.20 -0.79 11.14
CA GLN A 98 -18.75 -0.77 12.52
C GLN A 98 -17.54 -1.69 12.67
N VAL A 99 -16.70 -1.40 13.66
CA VAL A 99 -15.60 -2.27 14.05
C VAL A 99 -16.18 -3.49 14.79
N ALA A 100 -15.56 -4.65 14.63
CA ALA A 100 -15.91 -5.86 15.38
C ALA A 100 -15.56 -5.72 16.87
#